data_AF-S4V4Y2-F1
#
_entry.id   AF-S4V4Y2-F1
#
_cell.length_a   1.000
_cell.length_b   1.000
_cell.length_c   1.000
_cell.angle_alpha   90.00
_cell.angle_beta   90.00
_cell.angle_gamma   90.00
#
_symmetry.space_group_name_H-M   'P 1'
#
loop_
_entity.id
_entity.type
_entity.pdbx_description
1 polymer ?
#
loop_
_entity_poly.entity_id
_entity_poly.type
_entity_poly.pdbx_seq_one_letter_code
_entity_poly.pdbx_strand_id
1 'polypeptide(L)' 'WKFETAKYYVTIIDAPGHRDFIKNMITGTSQADCAVLIVAAGTGEFEAGISKNGQTREHALLAFTLGVKQLI' A
#
# COMPACT_ATOMS: atom_id res chain seq x y z
N TRP A 1 -0.43 -14.07 -4.15
CA TRP A 1 -1.18 -15.18 -3.52
C TRP A 1 -2.66 -15.02 -3.83
N LYS A 2 -3.48 -16.08 -3.87
CA LYS A 2 -4.91 -15.98 -4.24
C LYS A 2 -5.76 -16.64 -3.16
N PHE A 3 -6.88 -16.03 -2.81
CA PHE A 3 -7.84 -16.61 -1.89
C PHE A 3 -9.28 -16.28 -2.28
N GLU A 4 -10.17 -17.17 -1.90
CA GLU A 4 -11.60 -17.03 -2.15
C GLU A 4 -12.32 -16.71 -0.85
N THR A 5 -13.23 -15.76 -0.94
CA THR A 5 -14.25 -15.50 0.07
C THR A 5 -15.58 -16.03 -0.46
N ALA A 6 -16.63 -16.05 0.37
CA ALA A 6 -17.96 -16.49 -0.06
C ALA A 6 -18.55 -15.68 -1.24
N LYS A 7 -17.99 -14.50 -1.55
CA LYS A 7 -18.51 -13.59 -2.58
C LYS A 7 -17.48 -13.13 -3.62
N TYR A 8 -16.18 -13.21 -3.31
CA TYR A 8 -15.12 -12.64 -4.14
C TYR A 8 -13.90 -13.55 -4.25
N TYR A 9 -13.31 -13.57 -5.45
CA TYR A 9 -11.98 -14.11 -5.71
C TYR A 9 -10.98 -12.97 -5.58
N VAL A 10 -10.09 -13.06 -4.60
CA VAL A 10 -9.14 -12.00 -4.27
C VAL A 10 -7.73 -12.44 -4.65
N THR A 11 -7.00 -11.55 -5.34
CA THR A 11 -5.56 -11.72 -5.60
C THR A 11 -4.80 -10.73 -4.73
N ILE A 12 -3.88 -11.24 -3.92
CA ILE A 12 -2.95 -10.42 -3.14
C ILE A 12 -1.71 -10.13 -3.97
N ILE A 13 -1.42 -8.84 -4.09
CA ILE A 13 -0.21 -8.27 -4.65
C ILE A 13 0.59 -7.71 -3.48
N ASP A 14 1.81 -8.21 -3.28
CA ASP A 14 2.72 -7.65 -2.28
C ASP A 14 3.49 -6.48 -2.89
N ALA A 15 3.55 -5.36 -2.17
CA ALA A 15 4.16 -4.13 -2.63
C ALA A 15 5.33 -3.76 -1.70
N PRO A 16 6.58 -3.79 -2.20
CA PRO A 16 7.76 -3.52 -1.38
C PRO A 16 7.78 -2.07 -0.90
N GLY A 17 8.07 -1.86 0.39
CA GLY A 17 8.07 -0.54 1.01
C GLY A 17 9.36 0.27 0.85
N HIS A 18 10.45 -0.34 0.37
CA HIS A 18 11.70 0.38 0.21
C HIS A 18 11.67 1.27 -1.05
N ARG A 19 12.23 2.48 -0.97
CA ARG A 19 12.17 3.52 -2.03
C ARG A 19 12.63 3.02 -3.39
N ASP A 20 13.64 2.17 -3.40
CA ASP A 20 14.20 1.62 -4.64
C ASP A 20 13.21 0.77 -5.43
N PHE A 21 12.12 0.31 -4.81
CA PHE A 21 11.10 -0.52 -5.42
C PHE A 21 9.75 0.18 -5.64
N ILE A 22 9.71 1.52 -5.58
CA ILE A 22 8.49 2.31 -5.89
C ILE A 22 7.89 1.93 -7.26
N LYS A 23 8.72 1.59 -8.26
CA LYS A 23 8.25 1.14 -9.57
C LYS A 23 7.41 -0.14 -9.48
N ASN A 24 7.83 -1.08 -8.65
CA ASN A 24 7.12 -2.34 -8.44
C ASN A 24 5.79 -2.09 -7.72
N MET A 25 5.78 -1.16 -6.76
CA MET A 25 4.57 -0.70 -6.09
C MET A 25 3.58 -0.09 -7.10
N ILE A 26 4.05 0.75 -8.03
CA ILE A 26 3.19 1.38 -9.05
C ILE A 26 2.53 0.32 -9.94
N THR A 27 3.30 -0.63 -10.46
CA THR A 27 2.77 -1.69 -11.35
C THR A 27 1.80 -2.64 -10.62
N GLY A 28 2.03 -2.89 -9.33
CA GLY A 28 1.12 -3.69 -8.52
C GLY A 28 -0.17 -2.95 -8.17
N THR A 29 -0.04 -1.70 -7.72
CA THR A 29 -1.15 -0.87 -7.28
C THR A 29 -2.07 -0.46 -8.44
N SER A 30 -1.55 -0.30 -9.65
CA SER A 30 -2.36 0.01 -10.84
C SER A 30 -3.35 -1.09 -11.23
N GLN A 31 -3.15 -2.32 -10.73
CA GLN A 31 -4.03 -3.46 -10.97
C GLN A 31 -4.98 -3.72 -9.78
N ALA A 32 -4.85 -2.94 -8.71
CA ALA A 32 -5.59 -3.16 -7.47
C ALA A 32 -6.76 -2.19 -7.35
N ASP A 33 -7.94 -2.72 -7.03
CA ASP A 33 -9.13 -1.90 -6.75
C ASP A 33 -9.14 -1.38 -5.30
N CYS A 34 -8.48 -2.12 -4.40
CA CYS A 34 -8.33 -1.79 -2.98
C CYS A 34 -6.88 -2.03 -2.53
N ALA A 35 -6.44 -1.28 -1.53
CA ALA A 35 -5.13 -1.45 -0.92
C ALA A 35 -5.24 -1.49 0.61
N VAL A 36 -4.36 -2.26 1.23
CA VAL A 36 -4.20 -2.33 2.69
C VAL A 36 -2.92 -1.59 3.03
N LEU A 37 -3.03 -0.53 3.83
CA LEU A 37 -1.89 0.26 4.28
C LEU A 37 -1.52 -0.14 5.71
N ILE A 38 -0.35 -0.76 5.85
CA ILE A 38 0.17 -1.13 7.17
C ILE A 38 0.97 0.03 7.74
N VAL A 39 0.62 0.45 8.95
CA VAL A 39 1.30 1.53 9.67
C VAL A 39 1.89 0.97 10.96
N ALA A 40 3.15 1.29 11.23
CA ALA A 40 3.80 0.92 12.49
C ALA A 40 3.13 1.62 13.67
N ALA A 41 2.88 0.89 14.75
CA ALA A 41 2.28 1.42 15.98
C ALA A 41 3.33 1.84 17.03
N GLY A 42 4.62 1.57 16.77
CA GLY A 42 5.71 1.90 17.69
C GLY A 42 5.94 3.41 17.77
N THR A 43 6.15 3.91 18.98
CA THR A 43 6.53 5.31 19.23
C THR A 43 7.89 5.60 18.58
N GLY A 44 7.95 6.62 17.73
CA GLY A 44 9.11 6.96 16.89
C GLY A 44 9.03 6.38 15.48
N GLU A 45 8.56 5.15 15.32
CA GLU A 45 8.39 4.51 14.01
C GLU A 45 7.16 5.06 13.27
N PHE A 46 6.05 5.27 14.00
CA PHE A 46 4.85 5.90 13.48
C PHE A 46 5.15 7.31 12.96
N GLU A 47 5.82 8.12 13.78
CA GLU A 47 6.18 9.51 13.46
C GLU A 47 7.14 9.58 12.28
N ALA A 48 8.11 8.66 12.20
CA ALA A 48 9.01 8.56 11.05
C ALA A 48 8.25 8.22 9.76
N GLY A 49 7.30 7.27 9.82
CA GLY A 49 6.49 6.84 8.68
C GLY A 49 5.49 7.89 8.16
N ILE A 50 4.94 8.72 9.05
CA ILE A 50 4.00 9.80 8.73
C ILE A 50 4.70 11.15 8.44
N SER A 51 5.99 11.26 8.75
CA SER A 51 6.79 12.45 8.47
C SER A 51 6.71 12.87 6.98
N LYS A 52 7.15 14.10 6.67
CA LYS A 52 7.14 14.62 5.30
C LYS A 52 7.89 13.74 4.30
N ASN A 53 8.91 13.02 4.77
CA ASN A 53 9.72 12.11 3.97
C ASN A 53 9.43 10.62 4.31
N GLY A 54 8.35 10.35 5.05
CA GLY A 54 7.98 9.02 5.50
C GLY A 54 7.37 8.19 4.39
N GLN A 55 7.75 6.91 4.32
CA GLN A 55 7.32 5.99 3.27
C GLN A 55 5.82 5.68 3.33
N THR A 56 5.24 5.56 4.53
CA THR A 56 3.80 5.28 4.70
C THR A 56 2.95 6.37 4.05
N ARG A 57 3.34 7.64 4.22
CA ARG A 57 2.64 8.78 3.60
C ARG A 57 2.82 8.80 2.08
N GLU A 58 4.03 8.55 1.58
CA GLU A 58 4.33 8.51 0.16
C GLU A 58 3.53 7.40 -0.55
N HIS A 59 3.47 6.20 0.05
CA HIS A 59 2.70 5.08 -0.48
C HIS A 59 1.19 5.33 -0.48
N ALA A 60 0.66 5.96 0.57
CA ALA A 60 -0.76 6.33 0.60
C ALA A 60 -1.12 7.30 -0.54
N LEU A 61 -0.24 8.28 -0.82
CA LEU A 61 -0.44 9.24 -1.90
C LEU A 61 -0.34 8.58 -3.28
N LEU A 62 0.60 7.67 -3.46
CA LEU A 62 0.73 6.91 -4.71
C LEU A 62 -0.49 6.02 -4.96
N ALA A 63 -0.99 5.31 -3.94
CA ALA A 63 -2.20 4.50 -4.06
C ALA A 63 -3.41 5.34 -4.47
N PHE A 64 -3.57 6.52 -3.88
CA PHE A 64 -4.63 7.46 -4.26
C PHE A 64 -4.48 7.95 -5.71
N THR A 65 -3.27 8.33 -6.12
CA THR A 65 -2.99 8.84 -7.47
C THR A 65 -3.21 7.77 -8.55
N LEU A 66 -2.94 6.51 -8.23
CA LEU A 66 -3.13 5.37 -9.13
C LEU A 66 -4.58 4.89 -9.23
N GLY A 67 -5.50 5.51 -8.49
CA GLY A 67 -6.93 5.25 -8.61
C GLY A 67 -7.45 4.16 -7.67
N VAL A 68 -6.69 3.77 -6.64
CA VAL A 68 -7.21 2.90 -5.58
C VAL A 68 -8.25 3.68 -4.78
N LYS A 69 -9.51 3.29 -4.95
CA LYS A 69 -10.66 4.01 -4.34
C LYS A 69 -10.86 3.64 -2.88
N GLN A 70 -10.46 2.43 -2.50
CA GLN A 70 -10.67 1.90 -1.15
C GLN A 70 -9.32 1.58 -0.51
N LEU A 71 -8.93 2.40 0.46
CA LEU A 71 -7.77 2.17 1.31
C LEU A 71 -8.26 1.65 2.67
N ILE A 72 -7.65 0.56 3.15
CA ILE A 72 -7.94 -0.07 4.44
C ILE A 72 -6.72 0.07 5.35
#